data_AF-A0A7W8ILT5-F1
#
_entry.id   AF-A0A7W8ILT5-F1
#
_cell.length_a   1.000
_cell.length_b   1.000
_cell.length_c   1.000
_cell.angle_alpha   90.00
_cell.angle_beta   90.00
_cell.angle_gamma   90.00
#
_symmetry.space_group_name_H-M   'P 1'
#
loop_
_entity.id
_entity.type
_entity.pdbx_description
1 polymer ?
#
loop_
_entity_poly.entity_id
_entity_poly.type
_entity_poly.pdbx_seq_one_letter_code
_entity_poly.pdbx_strand_id
1 'polypeptide(L)'
;MLQFTYKLKLTERVKAKCSRHPRYNPVKDGRAGIRGGCSTCFSLYDLHQARIALDAAQREFVRRAGPWARQREPRKRKAADATEEPPLHP
;
A
#
# COMPACT_ATOMS: atom_id res chain seq x y z
N MET A 1 -25.41 0.60 15.64
CA MET A 1 -25.05 0.89 14.23
C MET A 1 -23.54 0.98 14.14
N LEU A 2 -22.89 0.17 13.30
CA LEU A 2 -21.44 0.21 13.12
C LEU A 2 -21.10 1.26 12.06
N GLN A 3 -20.48 2.36 12.46
CA GLN A 3 -20.06 3.44 11.57
C GLN A 3 -18.64 3.87 11.94
N PHE A 4 -17.73 3.83 10.98
CA PHE A 4 -16.37 4.32 11.16
C PHE A 4 -15.78 4.77 9.82
N THR A 5 -14.79 5.65 9.89
CA THR A 5 -13.98 6.06 8.73
C THR A 5 -12.58 5.53 8.92
N TYR A 6 -12.07 4.75 7.96
CA TYR A 6 -10.70 4.25 7.99
C TYR A 6 -9.85 4.95 6.92
N LYS A 7 -8.71 5.52 7.32
CA LYS A 7 -7.72 6.12 6.43
C LYS A 7 -6.34 5.59 6.81
N LEU A 8 -5.77 4.70 6.00
CA LEU A 8 -4.39 4.25 6.17
C LEU A 8 -3.49 4.99 5.17
N LYS A 9 -2.51 5.73 5.68
CA LYS A 9 -1.40 6.29 4.91
C LYS A 9 -0.11 5.81 5.56
N LEU A 10 0.56 4.85 4.92
CA LEU A 10 1.86 4.36 5.36
C LEU A 10 2.85 4.50 4.19
N THR A 11 3.86 5.33 4.36
CA THR A 11 4.90 5.57 3.34
C THR A 11 6.26 5.44 4.00
N GLU A 12 6.68 4.19 4.19
CA GLU A 12 7.99 3.88 4.79
C GLU A 12 8.93 3.29 3.73
N ARG A 13 10.07 3.95 3.52
CA ARG A 13 11.11 3.47 2.62
C ARG A 13 12.23 2.82 3.42
N VAL A 14 12.18 1.50 3.55
CA VAL A 14 13.23 0.73 4.22
C VAL A 14 14.31 0.32 3.23
N LYS A 15 15.56 0.71 3.50
CA LYS A 15 16.75 0.20 2.81
C LYS A 15 17.77 -0.27 3.84
N ALA A 16 17.73 -1.56 4.16
CA ALA A 16 18.60 -2.16 5.16
C ALA A 16 19.30 -3.41 4.62
N LYS A 17 20.50 -3.69 5.13
CA LYS A 17 21.30 -4.88 4.83
C LYS A 17 21.99 -5.35 6.11
N CYS A 18 22.26 -6.65 6.20
CA CYS A 18 23.11 -7.17 7.27
C CYS A 18 24.58 -6.96 6.89
N SER A 19 25.35 -6.30 7.77
CA SER A 19 26.79 -6.10 7.54
C SER A 19 27.57 -7.41 7.50
N ARG A 20 27.16 -8.42 8.28
CA ARG A 20 27.79 -9.76 8.31
C ARG A 20 27.41 -10.61 7.10
N HIS A 21 26.21 -10.40 6.57
CA HIS A 21 25.65 -11.17 5.46
C HIS A 21 25.11 -10.24 4.37
N PRO A 22 26.00 -9.54 3.62
CA PRO A 22 25.58 -8.54 2.64
C PRO A 22 24.81 -9.13 1.44
N ARG A 23 24.94 -10.45 1.23
CA ARG A 23 24.25 -11.19 0.15
C ARG A 23 22.89 -11.75 0.58
N TYR A 24 22.56 -11.77 1.87
CA TYR A 24 21.29 -12.29 2.35
C TYR A 24 20.15 -11.36 1.91
N ASN A 25 19.16 -11.92 1.23
CA ASN A 25 17.97 -11.23 0.77
C ASN A 25 16.72 -11.88 1.39
N PRO A 26 16.05 -11.22 2.36
CA PRO A 26 14.87 -11.76 3.02
C PRO A 26 13.72 -12.13 2.08
N VAL A 27 13.62 -11.47 0.92
CA VAL A 27 12.55 -11.68 -0.07
C VAL A 27 12.77 -12.94 -0.90
N LYS A 28 14.04 -13.28 -1.17
CA LYS A 28 14.40 -14.43 -2.01
C LYS A 28 14.76 -15.66 -1.19
N ASP A 29 15.60 -15.47 -0.18
CA ASP A 29 16.17 -16.58 0.60
C ASP A 29 15.27 -17.00 1.77
N GLY A 30 14.32 -16.14 2.16
CA GLY A 30 13.41 -16.37 3.27
C GLY A 30 14.14 -16.67 4.59
N ARG A 31 13.50 -17.45 5.46
CA ARG A 31 14.08 -17.81 6.76
C ARG A 31 15.24 -18.80 6.64
N ALA A 32 15.19 -19.71 5.68
CA ALA A 32 16.20 -20.75 5.47
C ALA A 32 17.56 -20.18 5.04
N GLY A 33 17.59 -19.00 4.42
CA GLY A 33 18.82 -18.31 4.05
C GLY A 33 19.62 -17.71 5.20
N ILE A 34 19.09 -17.73 6.43
CA ILE A 34 19.75 -17.13 7.59
C ILE A 34 20.92 -18.02 8.03
N ARG A 35 22.13 -17.48 7.94
CA ARG A 35 23.36 -18.18 8.31
C ARG A 35 23.72 -17.93 9.77
N GLY A 36 24.07 -19.00 10.49
CA GLY A 36 24.65 -18.93 11.84
C GLY A 36 23.76 -18.23 12.87
N GLY A 37 22.44 -18.26 12.70
CA GLY A 37 21.51 -17.64 13.66
C GLY A 37 21.63 -16.11 13.77
N CYS A 38 22.01 -15.43 12.69
CA CYS A 38 22.25 -13.98 12.73
C CYS A 38 21.00 -13.18 13.10
N SER A 39 21.04 -12.48 14.25
CA SER A 39 19.94 -11.66 14.76
C SER A 39 19.50 -10.58 13.77
N THR A 40 20.44 -9.88 13.12
CA THR A 40 20.10 -8.86 12.10
C THR A 40 19.38 -9.46 10.90
N CYS A 41 19.77 -10.65 10.45
CA CYS A 41 19.08 -11.33 9.35
C CYS A 41 17.66 -11.72 9.76
N PHE A 42 17.46 -12.19 11.00
CA PHE A 42 16.12 -12.43 11.54
C PHE A 42 15.28 -11.15 11.56
N SER A 43 15.79 -10.04 12.10
CA SER A 43 15.04 -8.78 12.12
C SER A 43 14.65 -8.28 10.72
N LEU A 44 15.53 -8.44 9.73
CA LEU A 44 15.22 -8.10 8.33
C LEU A 44 14.14 -9.03 7.73
N TYR A 45 14.17 -10.31 8.09
CA TYR A 45 13.15 -11.27 7.71
C TYR A 45 11.80 -10.97 8.36
N ASP A 46 11.79 -10.70 9.66
CA ASP A 46 10.57 -10.37 10.42
C ASP A 46 9.94 -9.09 9.90
N LEU A 47 10.74 -8.07 9.55
CA LEU A 47 10.25 -6.86 8.90
C LEU A 47 9.61 -7.16 7.54
N HIS A 48 10.20 -8.06 6.76
CA HIS A 48 9.60 -8.50 5.50
C HIS A 48 8.28 -9.24 5.72
N GLN A 49 8.19 -10.11 6.74
CA GLN A 49 6.94 -10.79 7.10
C GLN A 49 5.87 -9.81 7.56
N ALA A 50 6.22 -8.81 8.37
CA ALA A 50 5.30 -7.77 8.83
C ALA A 50 4.70 -7.00 7.65
N ARG A 51 5.50 -6.68 6.62
CA ARG A 51 5.00 -6.07 5.37
C ARG A 51 3.97 -6.96 4.69
N ILE A 52 4.26 -8.25 4.51
CA ILE A 52 3.32 -9.19 3.86
C ILE A 52 2.02 -9.29 4.66
N ALA A 53 2.13 -9.40 5.98
CA ALA A 53 0.96 -9.46 6.87
C ALA A 53 0.11 -8.19 6.78
N LEU A 54 0.74 -7.02 6.70
CA LEU A 54 0.05 -5.74 6.53
C LEU A 54 -0.70 -5.68 5.19
N ASP A 55 -0.04 -6.06 4.10
CA ASP A 55 -0.65 -6.10 2.76
C ASP A 55 -1.86 -7.05 2.74
N ALA A 56 -1.74 -8.22 3.38
CA ALA A 56 -2.83 -9.19 3.51
C ALA A 56 -3.99 -8.64 4.36
N ALA A 57 -3.70 -8.05 5.51
CA ALA A 57 -4.71 -7.45 6.40
C ALA A 57 -5.47 -6.32 5.71
N GLN A 58 -4.76 -5.48 4.94
CA GLN A 58 -5.39 -4.40 4.18
C GLN A 58 -6.32 -4.94 3.09
N ARG A 59 -5.89 -5.95 2.32
CA ARG A 59 -6.74 -6.59 1.30
C ARG A 59 -7.98 -7.21 1.93
N GLU A 60 -7.80 -7.90 3.05
CA GLU A 60 -8.89 -8.53 3.78
C GLU A 60 -9.89 -7.51 4.33
N PHE A 61 -9.39 -6.40 4.88
CA PHE A 61 -10.22 -5.28 5.32
C PHE A 61 -11.07 -4.73 4.17
N VAL A 62 -10.48 -4.48 2.99
CA VAL A 62 -11.21 -4.00 1.81
C VAL A 62 -12.26 -5.00 1.35
N ARG A 63 -11.92 -6.29 1.30
CA ARG A 63 -12.85 -7.37 0.93
C ARG A 63 -14.06 -7.42 1.86
N ARG A 64 -13.83 -7.33 3.18
CA ARG A 64 -14.90 -7.32 4.18
C ARG A 64 -15.69 -6.02 4.18
N ALA A 65 -15.05 -4.88 3.92
CA ALA A 65 -15.74 -3.60 3.88
C ALA A 65 -16.64 -3.47 2.62
N GLY A 66 -16.33 -4.18 1.53
CA GLY A 66 -17.02 -4.09 0.23
C GLY A 66 -18.56 -4.00 0.27
N PRO A 67 -19.27 -4.89 0.99
CA PRO A 67 -20.74 -4.86 1.05
C PRO A 67 -21.33 -3.60 1.69
N TRP A 68 -20.56 -2.88 2.49
CA TRP A 68 -21.01 -1.71 3.28
C TRP A 68 -20.27 -0.41 2.92
N ALA A 69 -19.17 -0.50 2.20
CA ALA A 69 -18.41 0.64 1.71
C ALA A 69 -19.21 1.26 0.55
N ARG A 70 -19.83 2.42 0.78
CA ARG A 70 -20.47 3.21 -0.28
C ARG A 70 -19.49 3.37 -1.44
N GLN A 71 -19.85 2.89 -2.64
CA GLN A 71 -19.15 3.26 -3.87
C GLN A 71 -19.12 4.78 -3.94
N ARG A 72 -17.96 5.37 -3.70
CA ARG A 72 -17.76 6.80 -3.89
C ARG A 72 -17.71 6.98 -5.41
N GLU A 73 -18.85 7.30 -6.02
CA GLU A 73 -18.87 7.68 -7.44
C GLU A 73 -17.78 8.73 -7.67
N PRO A 74 -16.91 8.56 -8.68
CA PRO A 74 -15.96 9.59 -9.04
C PRO A 74 -16.75 10.85 -9.31
N ARG A 75 -16.55 11.88 -8.49
CA ARG A 75 -17.17 13.20 -8.70
C ARG A 75 -16.79 13.61 -10.12
N LYS A 76 -17.74 13.56 -11.06
CA LYS A 76 -17.58 14.11 -12.42
C LYS A 76 -16.96 15.49 -12.22
N ARG A 77 -15.70 15.66 -12.64
CA ARG A 77 -15.11 16.98 -12.81
C ARG A 77 -16.11 17.72 -13.70
N LYS A 78 -16.80 18.73 -13.16
CA LYS A 78 -17.59 19.63 -14.00
C LYS A 78 -16.61 20.17 -15.04
N ALA A 79 -16.83 19.81 -16.30
CA ALA A 79 -16.18 20.46 -17.42
C ALA A 79 -16.50 21.95 -17.26
N ALA A 80 -15.49 22.72 -16.87
CA ALA A 80 -15.58 24.15 -16.87
C ALA A 80 -15.50 24.58 -18.34
N ASP A 81 -16.50 25.37 -18.72
CA ASP A 81 -16.40 26.44 -19.70
C ASP A 81 -16.29 26.03 -21.18
N ALA A 82 -17.46 25.82 -21.78
CA ALA A 82 -17.66 26.00 -23.21
C ALA A 82 -18.91 26.87 -23.38
N THR A 83 -18.76 28.20 -23.26
CA THR A 83 -19.70 29.19 -23.81
C THR A 83 -19.00 30.54 -23.85
N GLU A 84 -18.46 30.91 -25.01
CA GLU A 84 -18.79 32.21 -25.64
C GLU A 84 -18.27 32.21 -27.10
N GLU A 85 -19.13 31.83 -28.04
CA GLU A 85 -19.06 32.36 -29.41
C GLU A 85 -20.24 33.34 -29.56
N PRO A 86 -20.00 34.63 -29.85
CA PRO A 86 -21.05 35.54 -30.29
C PRO A 86 -21.26 35.45 -31.82
N PRO A 87 -22.49 35.71 -32.29
CA PRO A 87 -22.97 35.27 -33.60
C PRO A 87 -22.50 36.15 -34.76
N LEU A 88 -22.32 35.50 -35.92
CA LEU A 88 -22.24 36.13 -37.23
C LEU A 88 -23.61 36.71 -37.64
N HIS A 89 -23.60 37.94 -38.15
CA HIS A 89 -24.26 38.47 -39.37
C HIS A 89 -24.85 39.89 -39.21
N PRO A 90 -25.10 40.64 -40.30
CA PRO A 90 -24.89 40.32 -41.72
C PRO A 90 -23.77 41.07 -42.46
#